data_AF-A0A355G902-F1
#
_entry.id   AF-A0A355G902-F1
#
_cell.length_a   1.000
_cell.length_b   1.000
_cell.length_c   1.000
_cell.angle_alpha   90.00
_cell.angle_beta   90.00
_cell.angle_gamma   90.00
#
_symmetry.space_group_name_H-M   'P 1'
#
loop_
_entity.id
_entity.type
_entity.pdbx_description
1 polymer ?
#
loop_
_entity_poly.entity_id
_entity_poly.type
_entity_poly.pdbx_seq_one_letter_code
_entity_poly.pdbx_strand_id
1 'polypeptide(L)'
;MPWKPKGMIRCVLLLVTFTVWGHGLKSAAGDDQKVSSSNTGYFTPAHPVPVSKKIEYGQLGRGEDYRSIVVGAADVYGSGPYDLFVFPDRLFPFRGFSEGGVPVYRKPVKITGSALNGTIFTGPDKTIYGLFAAGKKIRLCKFDRDKTEFQQQALSPELDLPGGMGRAMAGFIDTQGQFHVYCSIADGSSYR
;
A
#
# COMPACT_ATOMS: atom_id res chain seq x y z
N MET A 1 48.27 42.31 -38.61
CA MET A 1 47.43 41.18 -38.11
C MET A 1 47.89 39.88 -38.77
N PRO A 2 47.83 38.74 -38.07
CA PRO A 2 48.84 37.67 -38.11
C PRO A 2 48.66 36.61 -39.20
N TRP A 3 49.71 35.80 -39.35
CA TRP A 3 49.99 34.78 -40.36
C TRP A 3 49.97 33.38 -39.71
N LYS A 4 49.66 32.35 -40.54
CA LYS A 4 49.90 30.89 -40.38
C LYS A 4 49.02 30.10 -39.37
N PRO A 5 49.01 28.74 -39.44
CA PRO A 5 48.92 27.87 -40.62
C PRO A 5 47.89 26.72 -40.43
N LYS A 6 47.47 26.09 -41.53
CA LYS A 6 46.82 24.77 -41.55
C LYS A 6 47.88 23.67 -41.47
N GLY A 7 47.69 22.69 -40.59
CA GLY A 7 48.18 21.32 -40.81
C GLY A 7 49.05 20.71 -39.71
N MET A 8 48.88 19.38 -39.57
CA MET A 8 49.45 18.40 -38.63
C MET A 8 48.64 18.26 -37.33
N ILE A 9 48.23 17.08 -36.87
CA ILE A 9 49.01 15.83 -36.74
C ILE A 9 48.17 14.57 -37.03
N ARG A 10 48.89 13.53 -37.47
CA ARG A 10 48.52 12.18 -37.89
C ARG A 10 48.00 11.26 -36.76
N CYS A 11 47.22 10.27 -37.19
CA CYS A 11 47.16 8.85 -36.78
C CYS A 11 46.90 8.51 -35.31
N VAL A 12 45.83 7.75 -35.04
CA VAL A 12 45.93 6.34 -34.62
C VAL A 12 44.66 5.61 -35.09
N LEU A 13 44.88 4.53 -35.86
CA LEU A 13 43.92 3.49 -36.20
C LEU A 13 43.70 2.60 -34.97
N LEU A 14 42.46 2.24 -34.66
CA LEU A 14 42.17 0.96 -34.00
C LEU A 14 40.77 0.50 -34.38
N LEU A 15 40.74 -0.42 -35.35
CA LEU A 15 39.62 -1.31 -35.60
C LEU A 15 39.48 -2.24 -34.39
N VAL A 16 38.29 -2.28 -33.79
CA VAL A 16 37.84 -3.45 -33.03
C VAL A 16 36.45 -3.82 -33.51
N THR A 17 36.42 -4.82 -34.39
CA THR A 17 35.23 -5.61 -34.72
C THR A 17 34.91 -6.52 -33.54
N PHE A 18 33.72 -6.41 -32.96
CA PHE A 18 33.13 -7.51 -32.20
C PHE A 18 31.89 -8.02 -32.92
N THR A 19 32.07 -9.20 -33.50
CA THR A 19 31.06 -10.16 -33.92
C THR A 19 30.12 -10.47 -32.76
N VAL A 20 28.83 -10.22 -32.94
CA VAL A 20 27.76 -10.77 -32.09
C VAL A 20 27.59 -12.23 -32.48
N TRP A 21 28.20 -13.13 -31.71
CA TRP A 21 27.86 -14.55 -31.70
C TRP A 21 27.29 -14.90 -30.32
N GLY A 22 26.09 -15.46 -30.35
CA GLY A 22 25.21 -15.58 -29.21
C GLY A 22 25.65 -16.63 -28.21
N HIS A 23 25.41 -16.32 -26.94
CA HIS A 23 25.07 -17.31 -25.93
C HIS A 23 24.13 -16.69 -24.90
N GLY A 24 22.97 -17.33 -24.74
CA GLY A 24 22.33 -17.50 -23.44
C GLY A 24 21.43 -16.38 -22.93
N LEU A 25 20.18 -16.37 -23.37
CA LEU A 25 19.06 -16.12 -22.46
C LEU A 25 17.99 -17.19 -22.71
N LYS A 26 18.28 -18.41 -22.24
CA LYS A 26 17.21 -19.35 -21.90
C LYS A 26 16.46 -18.73 -20.72
N SER A 27 15.24 -18.28 -20.99
CA SER A 27 14.26 -18.02 -19.95
C SER A 27 13.98 -19.36 -19.25
N ALA A 28 14.59 -19.56 -18.07
CA ALA A 28 14.23 -20.64 -17.18
C ALA A 28 12.93 -20.24 -16.48
N ALA A 29 11.82 -20.59 -17.11
CA ALA A 29 10.58 -20.81 -16.41
C ALA A 29 10.77 -22.00 -15.46
N GLY A 30 10.39 -21.81 -14.19
CA GLY A 30 10.15 -22.89 -13.23
C GLY A 30 11.40 -23.62 -12.76
N ASP A 31 12.03 -23.12 -11.69
CA ASP A 31 12.67 -24.02 -10.74
C ASP A 31 11.88 -23.94 -9.43
N ASP A 32 11.28 -25.08 -9.10
CA ASP A 32 10.57 -25.37 -7.88
C ASP A 32 11.43 -24.99 -6.67
N GLN A 33 11.13 -23.86 -6.02
CA GLN A 33 11.51 -23.68 -4.64
C GLN A 33 10.68 -24.65 -3.80
N LYS A 34 11.26 -25.84 -3.63
CA LYS A 34 10.95 -26.80 -2.57
C LYS A 34 10.94 -26.04 -1.25
N VAL A 35 9.76 -25.63 -0.81
CA VAL A 35 9.53 -24.99 0.49
C VAL A 35 10.05 -25.95 1.55
N SER A 36 11.18 -25.61 2.17
CA SER A 36 11.75 -26.43 3.22
C SER A 36 10.78 -26.43 4.40
N SER A 37 10.20 -27.59 4.66
CA SER A 37 9.34 -27.86 5.80
C SER A 37 10.15 -27.90 7.10
N SER A 38 10.37 -26.76 7.75
CA SER A 38 10.74 -26.70 9.19
C SER A 38 10.69 -25.29 9.77
N ASN A 39 9.47 -24.78 9.92
CA ASN A 39 9.02 -23.97 11.05
C ASN A 39 7.59 -23.59 10.70
N THR A 40 6.62 -24.10 11.46
CA THR A 40 5.27 -23.56 11.41
C THR A 40 5.37 -22.04 11.57
N GLY A 41 5.03 -21.31 10.51
CA GLY A 41 5.23 -19.87 10.32
C GLY A 41 4.36 -19.01 11.22
N TYR A 42 4.50 -19.19 12.52
CA TYR A 42 3.94 -18.30 13.53
C TYR A 42 4.85 -17.07 13.63
N PHE A 43 4.25 -15.90 13.50
CA PHE A 43 4.91 -14.64 13.77
C PHE A 43 4.54 -14.17 15.18
N THR A 44 5.44 -13.47 15.85
CA THR A 44 5.18 -12.93 17.19
C THR A 44 4.23 -11.73 17.06
N PRO A 45 3.11 -11.68 17.81
CA PRO A 45 2.29 -10.48 17.91
C PRO A 45 3.14 -9.26 18.26
N ALA A 46 2.73 -8.08 17.79
CA ALA A 46 3.45 -6.81 17.99
C ALA A 46 4.83 -6.69 17.32
N HIS A 47 5.35 -7.76 16.71
CA HIS A 47 6.62 -7.71 16.02
C HIS A 47 6.37 -7.56 14.51
N PRO A 48 7.10 -6.66 13.84
CA PRO A 48 7.06 -6.58 12.39
C PRO A 48 7.52 -7.92 11.78
N VAL A 49 6.81 -8.38 10.76
CA VAL A 49 7.18 -9.57 9.97
C VAL A 49 7.72 -9.11 8.64
N PRO A 50 8.97 -9.44 8.29
CA PRO A 50 9.50 -9.11 6.97
C PRO A 50 8.71 -9.85 5.89
N VAL A 51 7.91 -9.10 5.12
CA VAL A 51 7.17 -9.62 3.96
C VAL A 51 7.90 -9.34 2.64
N SER A 52 8.93 -8.50 2.68
CA SER A 52 9.90 -8.27 1.61
C SER A 52 11.21 -7.73 2.21
N LYS A 53 12.31 -7.75 1.45
CA LYS A 53 13.63 -7.20 1.89
C LYS A 53 13.60 -5.71 2.30
N LYS A 54 12.47 -5.01 2.14
CA LYS A 54 12.35 -3.57 2.40
C LYS A 54 11.19 -3.16 3.30
N ILE A 55 10.26 -4.05 3.68
CA ILE A 55 9.13 -3.64 4.53
C ILE A 55 8.68 -4.82 5.41
N GLU A 56 8.52 -4.53 6.69
CA GLU A 56 8.02 -5.46 7.71
C GLU A 56 6.62 -5.01 8.19
N TYR A 57 5.65 -5.93 8.28
CA TYR A 57 4.28 -5.68 8.78
C TYR A 57 3.89 -6.69 9.86
N GLY A 58 3.19 -6.27 10.91
CA GLY A 58 2.73 -7.14 12.01
C GLY A 58 1.23 -7.48 11.96
N GLN A 59 0.79 -8.49 12.73
CA GLN A 59 -0.64 -8.82 12.89
C GLN A 59 -1.35 -7.92 13.90
N LEU A 60 -2.60 -7.58 13.59
CA LEU A 60 -3.53 -6.88 14.48
C LEU A 60 -4.70 -7.79 14.88
N GLY A 61 -4.50 -8.62 15.91
CA GLY A 61 -5.56 -9.22 16.75
C GLY A 61 -6.65 -10.07 16.07
N ARG A 62 -7.62 -10.53 16.89
CA ARG A 62 -8.86 -11.22 16.47
C ARG A 62 -10.01 -10.65 17.31
N GLY A 63 -11.06 -10.14 16.67
CA GLY A 63 -12.27 -9.66 17.35
C GLY A 63 -13.34 -10.73 17.46
N GLU A 64 -14.12 -10.73 18.54
CA GLU A 64 -15.26 -11.65 18.76
C GLU A 64 -16.57 -11.15 18.11
N ASP A 65 -16.58 -9.91 17.60
CA ASP A 65 -17.76 -9.26 17.05
C ASP A 65 -17.82 -9.42 15.52
N TYR A 66 -18.64 -10.37 15.04
CA TYR A 66 -18.77 -10.76 13.62
C TYR A 66 -19.25 -9.65 12.65
N ARG A 67 -19.49 -8.42 13.13
CA ARG A 67 -19.95 -7.28 12.30
C ARG A 67 -18.99 -6.10 12.25
N SER A 68 -17.92 -6.11 13.05
CA SER A 68 -16.93 -5.04 13.06
C SER A 68 -15.86 -5.32 12.01
N ILE A 69 -15.94 -4.62 10.88
CA ILE A 69 -14.94 -4.72 9.81
C ILE A 69 -13.83 -3.73 10.11
N VAL A 70 -12.61 -4.25 10.36
CA VAL A 70 -11.41 -3.41 10.38
C VAL A 70 -11.14 -2.95 8.95
N VAL A 71 -11.14 -1.63 8.74
CA VAL A 71 -10.95 -1.01 7.42
C VAL A 71 -9.53 -0.48 7.24
N GLY A 72 -8.75 -0.40 8.31
CA GLY A 72 -7.32 -0.08 8.26
C GLY A 72 -6.75 0.21 9.64
N ALA A 73 -5.45 0.43 9.68
CA ALA A 73 -4.72 0.84 10.87
C ALA A 73 -3.73 1.96 10.52
N ALA A 74 -3.48 2.86 11.46
CA ALA A 74 -2.52 3.93 11.29
C ALA A 74 -1.94 4.41 12.63
N ASP A 75 -0.97 5.32 12.53
CA ASP A 75 -0.44 6.04 13.68
C ASP A 75 -1.14 7.41 13.80
N VAL A 76 -2.26 7.43 14.53
CA VAL A 76 -3.04 8.65 14.77
C VAL A 76 -2.48 9.38 15.97
N TYR A 77 -2.19 8.66 17.06
CA TYR A 77 -1.80 9.25 18.34
C TYR A 77 -0.32 9.07 18.72
N GLY A 78 0.54 8.68 17.77
CA GLY A 78 2.00 8.62 17.96
C GLY A 78 2.48 7.35 18.67
N SER A 79 1.67 6.29 18.69
CA SER A 79 2.02 5.01 19.33
C SER A 79 2.44 3.94 18.31
N GLY A 80 2.64 4.31 17.04
CA GLY A 80 2.88 3.38 15.93
C GLY A 80 1.59 3.01 15.19
N PRO A 81 1.65 2.16 14.15
CA PRO A 81 0.55 1.88 13.24
C PRO A 81 -0.51 0.93 13.84
N TYR A 82 -0.91 1.19 15.09
CA TYR A 82 -1.75 0.29 15.88
C TYR A 82 -3.15 0.84 16.09
N ASP A 83 -3.40 2.13 15.91
CA ASP A 83 -4.75 2.70 16.04
C ASP A 83 -5.66 2.10 14.95
N LEU A 84 -6.76 1.50 15.35
CA LEU A 84 -7.63 0.75 14.42
C LEU A 84 -8.80 1.59 13.96
N PHE A 85 -8.95 1.70 12.65
CA PHE A 85 -10.17 2.20 12.05
C PHE A 85 -11.13 1.03 11.81
N VAL A 86 -12.32 1.14 12.38
CA VAL A 86 -13.36 0.12 12.36
C VAL A 86 -14.63 0.71 11.82
N PHE A 87 -15.21 0.01 10.85
CA PHE A 87 -16.48 0.39 10.25
C PHE A 87 -17.61 0.52 11.30
N PRO A 88 -18.56 1.44 11.09
CA PRO A 88 -18.60 2.43 9.99
C PRO A 88 -17.80 3.71 10.25
N ASP A 89 -17.61 4.06 11.51
CA ASP A 89 -17.19 5.40 11.92
C ASP A 89 -16.47 5.41 13.27
N ARG A 90 -15.69 4.37 13.57
CA ARG A 90 -14.98 4.24 14.85
C ARG A 90 -13.48 4.19 14.64
N LEU A 91 -12.78 4.94 15.48
CA LEU A 91 -11.34 4.82 15.71
C LEU A 91 -11.15 4.21 17.10
N PHE A 92 -10.39 3.14 17.21
CA PHE A 92 -9.97 2.55 18.47
C PHE A 92 -8.52 2.95 18.74
N PRO A 93 -8.28 3.91 19.65
CA PRO A 93 -6.94 4.35 19.96
C PRO A 93 -6.18 3.23 20.67
N PHE A 94 -4.96 2.96 20.23
CA PHE A 94 -4.10 1.96 20.85
C PHE A 94 -3.71 2.39 22.27
N ARG A 95 -3.75 1.43 23.20
CA ARG A 95 -3.34 1.65 24.60
C ARG A 95 -1.98 1.03 24.89
N GLY A 96 -1.69 -0.12 24.28
CA GLY A 96 -0.54 -0.96 24.60
C GLY A 96 -0.89 -2.43 24.40
N PHE A 97 0.10 -3.30 24.60
CA PHE A 97 -0.11 -4.74 24.63
C PHE A 97 -0.43 -5.22 26.05
N SER A 98 -1.23 -6.27 26.18
CA SER A 98 -1.33 -7.02 27.44
C SER A 98 -0.05 -7.80 27.70
N GLU A 99 0.09 -8.38 28.90
CA GLU A 99 1.20 -9.29 29.22
C GLU A 99 1.30 -10.48 28.25
N GLY A 100 0.16 -10.92 27.68
CA GLY A 100 0.09 -11.97 26.66
C GLY A 100 0.32 -11.49 25.23
N GLY A 101 0.77 -10.24 25.01
CA GLY A 101 1.07 -9.70 23.68
C GLY A 101 -0.16 -9.33 22.84
N VAL A 102 -1.36 -9.30 23.42
CA VAL A 102 -2.59 -8.94 22.71
C VAL A 102 -2.74 -7.43 22.67
N PRO A 103 -3.03 -6.80 21.52
CA PRO A 103 -3.25 -5.35 21.47
C PRO A 103 -4.50 -4.98 22.26
N VAL A 104 -4.38 -3.98 23.12
CA VAL A 104 -5.48 -3.43 23.91
C VAL A 104 -5.76 -2.00 23.47
N TYR A 105 -7.04 -1.68 23.37
CA TYR A 105 -7.54 -0.40 22.86
C TYR A 105 -8.25 0.39 23.95
N ARG A 106 -8.25 1.71 23.79
CA ARG A 106 -9.07 2.63 24.58
C ARG A 106 -10.53 2.58 24.10
N LYS A 107 -11.41 3.33 24.78
CA LYS A 107 -12.78 3.52 24.31
C LYS A 107 -12.78 4.08 22.88
N PRO A 108 -13.68 3.58 22.00
CA PRO A 108 -13.73 4.04 20.62
C PRO A 108 -14.12 5.52 20.55
N VAL A 109 -13.48 6.22 19.63
CA VAL A 109 -13.79 7.60 19.26
C VAL A 109 -14.58 7.57 17.96
N LYS A 110 -15.64 8.38 17.88
CA LYS A 110 -16.40 8.53 16.65
C LYS A 110 -15.61 9.41 15.68
N ILE A 111 -15.48 8.96 14.43
CA ILE A 111 -14.90 9.75 13.34
C ILE A 111 -16.01 10.22 12.40
N THR A 112 -15.77 11.30 11.67
CA THR A 112 -16.70 11.81 10.65
C THR A 112 -16.04 11.76 9.26
N GLY A 113 -16.86 11.89 8.21
CA GLY A 113 -16.39 11.90 6.83
C GLY A 113 -16.00 10.52 6.26
N SER A 114 -15.94 9.47 7.08
CA SER A 114 -15.87 8.10 6.58
C SER A 114 -17.18 7.72 5.89
N ALA A 115 -17.07 6.95 4.80
CA ALA A 115 -18.23 6.34 4.15
C ALA A 115 -18.21 4.82 4.34
N LEU A 116 -19.35 4.19 4.04
CA LEU A 116 -19.46 2.75 4.01
C LEU A 116 -18.53 2.20 2.93
N ASN A 117 -17.91 1.03 3.18
CA ASN A 117 -17.04 0.31 2.24
C ASN A 117 -15.83 1.14 1.80
N GLY A 118 -14.74 1.01 2.54
CA GLY A 118 -13.50 1.69 2.24
C GLY A 118 -12.30 1.02 2.87
N THR A 119 -11.13 1.52 2.48
CA THR A 119 -9.85 1.11 3.07
C THR A 119 -9.13 2.35 3.57
N ILE A 120 -8.40 2.18 4.67
CA ILE A 120 -7.53 3.20 5.24
C ILE A 120 -6.10 2.71 5.20
N PHE A 121 -5.19 3.58 4.78
CA PHE A 121 -3.77 3.28 4.69
C PHE A 121 -2.96 4.54 4.99
N THR A 122 -1.70 4.33 5.35
CA THR A 122 -0.75 5.38 5.65
C THR A 122 0.23 5.52 4.50
N GLY A 123 0.36 6.73 3.96
CA GLY A 123 1.33 7.05 2.93
C GLY A 123 2.76 7.13 3.47
N PRO A 124 3.77 7.20 2.58
CA PRO A 124 5.18 7.29 2.96
C PRO A 124 5.51 8.57 3.76
N ASP A 125 4.70 9.62 3.62
CA ASP A 125 4.77 10.88 4.35
C ASP A 125 4.05 10.84 5.71
N LYS A 126 3.58 9.66 6.16
CA LYS A 126 2.74 9.46 7.35
C LYS A 126 1.38 10.16 7.28
N THR A 127 0.95 10.61 6.10
CA THR A 127 -0.43 11.04 5.89
C THR A 127 -1.34 9.82 5.90
N ILE A 128 -2.46 9.94 6.63
CA ILE A 128 -3.47 8.90 6.69
C ILE A 128 -4.53 9.24 5.66
N TYR A 129 -4.81 8.28 4.78
CA TYR A 129 -5.78 8.44 3.72
C TYR A 129 -6.91 7.42 3.88
N GLY A 130 -8.10 7.82 3.43
CA GLY A 130 -9.25 6.94 3.32
C GLY A 130 -9.72 6.91 1.87
N LEU A 131 -9.91 5.72 1.32
CA LEU A 131 -10.62 5.52 0.07
C LEU A 131 -12.00 4.98 0.39
N PHE A 132 -13.03 5.66 -0.10
CA PHE A 132 -14.40 5.26 0.16
C PHE A 132 -15.21 5.19 -1.13
N ALA A 133 -16.12 4.23 -1.19
CA ALA A 133 -17.13 4.20 -2.22
C ALA A 133 -18.12 5.37 -2.05
N ALA A 134 -18.42 6.07 -3.14
CA ALA A 134 -19.44 7.11 -3.23
C ALA A 134 -20.34 6.85 -4.46
N GLY A 135 -21.16 5.81 -4.37
CA GLY A 135 -21.99 5.35 -5.49
C GLY A 135 -21.13 4.72 -6.60
N LYS A 136 -21.05 5.37 -7.76
CA LYS A 136 -20.19 4.99 -8.89
C LYS A 136 -18.87 5.79 -8.95
N LYS A 137 -18.52 6.51 -7.88
CA LYS A 137 -17.29 7.31 -7.79
C LYS A 137 -16.46 6.91 -6.59
N ILE A 138 -15.14 6.95 -6.72
CA ILE A 138 -14.20 6.72 -5.63
C ILE A 138 -13.87 8.07 -5.00
N ARG A 139 -14.04 8.17 -3.68
CA ARG A 139 -13.67 9.35 -2.89
C ARG A 139 -12.37 9.10 -2.14
N LEU A 140 -11.36 9.92 -2.44
CA LEU A 140 -10.11 9.97 -1.69
C LEU A 140 -10.22 11.06 -0.63
N CYS A 141 -10.00 10.70 0.62
CA CYS A 141 -9.97 11.60 1.76
C CYS A 141 -8.60 11.59 2.44
N LYS A 142 -8.25 12.71 3.05
CA LYS A 142 -7.15 12.85 4.01
C LYS A 142 -7.71 12.93 5.42
N PHE A 143 -7.13 12.20 6.36
CA PHE A 143 -7.53 12.27 7.76
C PHE A 143 -6.90 13.50 8.44
N ASP A 144 -7.74 14.32 9.04
CA ASP A 144 -7.37 15.42 9.92
C ASP A 144 -7.35 14.90 11.36
N ARG A 145 -6.15 14.81 11.95
CA ARG A 145 -5.96 14.28 13.30
C ARG A 145 -6.59 15.18 14.36
N ASP A 146 -6.51 16.48 14.19
CA ASP A 146 -6.97 17.46 15.17
C ASP A 146 -8.50 17.46 15.26
N LYS A 147 -9.16 17.33 14.11
CA LYS A 147 -10.62 17.26 14.02
C LYS A 147 -11.19 15.85 14.10
N THR A 148 -10.33 14.83 14.02
CA THR A 148 -10.75 13.42 14.02
C THR A 148 -11.74 13.11 12.88
N GLU A 149 -11.44 13.61 11.67
CA GLU A 149 -12.33 13.51 10.50
C GLU A 149 -11.60 13.20 9.20
N PHE A 150 -12.29 12.57 8.26
CA PHE A 150 -11.82 12.43 6.89
C PHE A 150 -12.33 13.60 6.03
N GLN A 151 -11.41 14.43 5.53
CA GLN A 151 -11.68 15.52 4.61
C GLN A 151 -11.49 15.06 3.17
N GLN A 152 -12.47 15.30 2.31
CA GLN A 152 -12.36 14.96 0.89
C GLN A 152 -11.21 15.74 0.25
N GLN A 153 -10.29 15.01 -0.38
CA GLN A 153 -9.18 15.57 -1.15
C GLN A 153 -9.43 15.46 -2.65
N ALA A 154 -9.99 14.35 -3.10
CA ALA A 154 -10.31 14.13 -4.51
C ALA A 154 -11.54 13.23 -4.66
N LEU A 155 -12.17 13.31 -5.83
CA LEU A 155 -13.28 12.47 -6.24
C LEU A 155 -13.02 12.00 -7.67
N SER A 156 -13.15 10.72 -7.95
CA SER A 156 -13.01 10.20 -9.30
C SER A 156 -14.15 10.69 -10.20
N PRO A 157 -13.97 10.66 -11.53
CA PRO A 157 -15.08 10.60 -12.46
C PRO A 157 -16.03 9.45 -12.12
N GLU A 158 -17.24 9.50 -12.66
CA GLU A 158 -18.15 8.36 -12.58
C GLU A 158 -17.57 7.18 -13.36
N LEU A 159 -17.51 6.03 -12.70
CA LEU A 159 -17.01 4.79 -13.28
C LEU A 159 -18.18 4.04 -13.92
N ASP A 160 -17.98 3.59 -15.14
CA ASP A 160 -18.94 2.74 -15.84
C ASP A 160 -18.84 1.30 -15.33
N LEU A 161 -19.40 1.07 -14.13
CA LEU A 161 -19.40 -0.22 -13.46
C LEU A 161 -20.83 -0.79 -13.48
N PRO A 162 -21.07 -1.94 -14.14
CA PRO A 162 -22.35 -2.61 -14.06
C PRO A 162 -22.63 -3.02 -12.60
N GLY A 163 -23.78 -2.63 -12.07
CA GLY A 163 -24.14 -2.87 -10.66
C GLY A 163 -23.45 -1.97 -9.63
N GLY A 164 -22.58 -1.04 -10.06
CA GLY A 164 -21.86 -0.12 -9.18
C GLY A 164 -20.67 -0.76 -8.46
N MET A 165 -20.07 -0.02 -7.53
CA MET A 165 -18.97 -0.54 -6.72
C MET A 165 -19.47 -1.57 -5.71
N GLY A 166 -18.78 -2.71 -5.67
CA GLY A 166 -18.98 -3.77 -4.70
C GLY A 166 -18.47 -3.40 -3.30
N ARG A 167 -18.42 -4.41 -2.42
CA ARG A 167 -18.14 -4.20 -0.99
C ARG A 167 -16.65 -4.12 -0.64
N ALA A 168 -15.77 -4.52 -1.54
CA ALA A 168 -14.33 -4.54 -1.30
C ALA A 168 -13.62 -3.45 -2.12
N MET A 169 -12.79 -2.66 -1.43
CA MET A 169 -11.88 -1.70 -2.03
C MET A 169 -10.52 -1.85 -1.35
N ALA A 170 -9.47 -1.81 -2.15
CA ALA A 170 -8.09 -1.82 -1.70
C ALA A 170 -7.30 -0.78 -2.50
N GLY A 171 -6.16 -0.36 -1.97
CA GLY A 171 -5.28 0.54 -2.70
C GLY A 171 -3.92 0.64 -2.06
N PHE A 172 -2.97 1.19 -2.81
CA PHE A 172 -1.63 1.49 -2.32
C PHE A 172 -1.05 2.69 -3.05
N ILE A 173 -0.03 3.30 -2.44
CA ILE A 173 0.77 4.36 -3.04
C ILE A 173 2.06 3.72 -3.54
N ASP A 174 2.37 3.88 -4.82
CA ASP A 174 3.60 3.35 -5.39
C ASP A 174 4.82 4.22 -5.05
N THR A 175 5.99 3.79 -5.50
CA THR A 175 7.25 4.50 -5.26
C THR A 175 7.35 5.86 -5.97
N GLN A 176 6.45 6.14 -6.92
CA GLN A 176 6.36 7.43 -7.63
C GLN A 176 5.32 8.36 -6.98
N GLY A 177 4.68 7.92 -5.88
CA GLY A 177 3.63 8.67 -5.21
C GLY A 177 2.28 8.59 -5.91
N GLN A 178 2.11 7.68 -6.87
CA GLN A 178 0.84 7.50 -7.56
C GLN A 178 -0.08 6.58 -6.78
N PHE A 179 -1.36 6.92 -6.82
CA PHE A 179 -2.40 6.18 -6.12
C PHE A 179 -2.99 5.09 -7.02
N HIS A 180 -2.89 3.83 -6.59
CA HIS A 180 -3.49 2.69 -7.27
C HIS A 180 -4.70 2.19 -6.47
N VAL A 181 -5.87 2.12 -7.10
CA VAL A 181 -7.12 1.66 -6.47
C VAL A 181 -7.62 0.40 -7.16
N TYR A 182 -8.05 -0.57 -6.36
CA TYR A 182 -8.67 -1.81 -6.80
C TYR A 182 -10.03 -1.93 -6.11
N CYS A 183 -11.07 -2.29 -6.84
CA CYS A 183 -12.39 -2.50 -6.25
C CYS A 183 -13.07 -3.74 -6.85
N SER A 184 -13.86 -4.43 -6.02
CA SER A 184 -14.81 -5.42 -6.52
C SER A 184 -15.98 -4.70 -7.16
N ILE A 185 -16.56 -5.22 -8.23
CA ILE A 185 -17.88 -4.78 -8.68
C ILE A 185 -18.97 -5.72 -8.20
N ALA A 186 -20.21 -5.24 -8.15
CA ALA A 186 -21.33 -5.95 -7.53
C ALA A 186 -21.73 -7.25 -8.28
N ASP A 187 -21.29 -7.46 -9.52
CA ASP A 187 -21.62 -8.63 -10.33
C ASP A 187 -20.71 -9.86 -10.07
N GLY A 188 -19.72 -9.74 -9.19
CA GLY A 188 -18.77 -10.80 -8.85
C GLY A 188 -17.51 -10.86 -9.72
N SER A 189 -17.38 -10.01 -10.74
CA SER A 189 -16.19 -9.91 -11.58
C SER A 189 -15.14 -8.95 -10.96
N SER A 190 -13.85 -9.22 -11.17
CA SER A 190 -12.73 -8.40 -10.67
C SER A 190 -12.10 -7.59 -11.81
N TYR A 191 -11.94 -6.26 -11.62
CA TYR A 191 -11.37 -5.35 -12.62
C TYR A 191 -10.10 -4.70 -12.07
N ARG A 192 -9.16 -4.37 -12.96
CA ARG A 192 -7.90 -3.68 -12.66
C ARG A 192 -7.87 -2.33 -13.35
#